data_AF-A0A6L7W0D8-F1
#
_entry.id   AF-A0A6L7W0D8-F1
#
_cell.length_a   1.000
_cell.length_b   1.000
_cell.length_c   1.000
_cell.angle_alpha   90.00
_cell.angle_beta   90.00
_cell.angle_gamma   90.00
#
_symmetry.space_group_name_H-M   'P 1'
#
loop_
_entity.id
_entity.type
_entity.pdbx_description
1 polymer ?
#
loop_
_entity_poly.entity_id
_entity_poly.type
_entity_poly.pdbx_seq_one_letter_code
_entity_poly.pdbx_strand_id
1 'polypeptide(L)'
;MSNLSLLTGVYADVEAYAVLIDRVIERLGRGEIGSPDPDQKKLGQLLVDASDQGLESQSLEALTLDSLLRSNTGEPLAGLKDLGECLLSGKVDINYHKQLETLAQRLEQERVGIARQLWGR
;
A
#
# COMPACT_ATOMS: atom_id res chain seq x y z
N MET A 1 -13.71 4.94 -23.14
CA MET A 1 -14.02 4.93 -21.70
C MET A 1 -13.80 6.33 -21.15
N SER A 2 -14.75 6.88 -20.40
CA SER A 2 -14.67 8.25 -19.89
C SER A 2 -13.59 8.36 -18.81
N ASN A 3 -12.79 9.43 -18.84
CA ASN A 3 -11.72 9.69 -17.86
C ASN A 3 -12.21 9.61 -16.40
N LEU A 4 -13.49 9.96 -16.17
CA LEU A 4 -14.14 9.88 -14.87
C LEU A 4 -14.28 8.44 -14.34
N SER A 5 -14.56 7.46 -15.21
CA SER A 5 -14.68 6.05 -14.82
C SER A 5 -13.34 5.42 -14.43
N LEU A 6 -12.24 5.91 -15.01
CA LEU A 6 -10.89 5.49 -14.64
C LEU A 6 -10.50 6.08 -13.28
N LEU A 7 -10.73 7.38 -13.09
CA LEU A 7 -10.45 8.06 -11.82
C LEU A 7 -11.25 7.47 -10.65
N THR A 8 -12.51 7.08 -10.85
CA THR A 8 -13.30 6.41 -9.81
C THR A 8 -12.76 5.02 -9.45
N GLY A 9 -12.20 4.29 -10.44
CA GLY A 9 -11.58 2.99 -10.20
C GLY A 9 -10.31 3.12 -9.37
N VAL A 10 -9.41 4.03 -9.77
CA VAL A 10 -8.17 4.31 -9.03
C VAL A 10 -8.47 4.82 -7.61
N TYR A 11 -9.47 5.67 -7.43
CA TYR A 11 -9.88 6.13 -6.11
C TYR A 11 -10.34 4.97 -5.20
N ALA A 12 -11.11 4.02 -5.75
CA ALA A 12 -11.55 2.84 -5.00
C ALA A 12 -10.37 1.93 -4.61
N ASP A 13 -9.40 1.75 -5.51
CA ASP A 13 -8.19 0.96 -5.24
C ASP A 13 -7.34 1.63 -4.14
N VAL A 14 -7.12 2.95 -4.21
CA VAL A 14 -6.39 3.71 -3.18
C VAL A 14 -7.06 3.59 -1.82
N GLU A 15 -8.38 3.74 -1.75
CA GLU A 15 -9.14 3.60 -0.51
C GLU A 15 -9.00 2.18 0.07
N ALA A 16 -9.07 1.15 -0.78
CA ALA A 16 -8.92 -0.24 -0.35
C ALA A 16 -7.53 -0.51 0.26
N TYR A 17 -6.46 0.04 -0.34
CA TYR A 17 -5.10 -0.08 0.23
C TYR A 17 -4.95 0.71 1.51
N ALA A 18 -5.46 1.94 1.58
CA ALA A 18 -5.41 2.77 2.78
C ALA A 18 -6.10 2.05 3.96
N VAL A 19 -7.31 1.51 3.76
CA VAL A 19 -8.03 0.74 4.78
C VAL A 19 -7.24 -0.50 5.21
N LEU A 20 -6.61 -1.21 4.27
CA LEU A 20 -5.80 -2.39 4.58
C LEU A 20 -4.60 -2.03 5.48
N ILE A 21 -3.91 -0.94 5.16
CA ILE A 21 -2.76 -0.48 5.94
C ILE A 21 -3.17 0.01 7.32
N ASP A 22 -4.24 0.78 7.42
CA ASP A 22 -4.76 1.29 8.69
C ASP A 22 -5.13 0.15 9.65
N ARG A 23 -5.77 -0.92 9.14
CA ARG A 23 -6.09 -2.11 9.95
C ARG A 23 -4.84 -2.80 10.48
N VAL A 24 -3.80 -2.92 9.64
CA VAL A 24 -2.53 -3.53 10.03
C VAL A 24 -1.83 -2.66 11.07
N ILE A 25 -1.78 -1.33 10.88
CA ILE A 25 -1.21 -0.38 11.84
C ILE A 25 -1.96 -0.45 13.18
N GLU A 26 -3.29 -0.39 13.17
CA GLU A 26 -4.12 -0.42 14.37
C GLU A 26 -3.89 -1.71 15.17
N ARG A 27 -3.87 -2.85 14.49
CA ARG A 27 -3.59 -4.15 15.12
C ARG A 27 -2.21 -4.18 15.76
N LEU A 28 -1.17 -3.77 15.03
CA LEU A 28 0.20 -3.72 15.54
C LEU A 28 0.32 -2.77 16.74
N GLY A 29 -0.40 -1.64 16.71
CA GLY A 29 -0.45 -0.67 17.80
C GLY A 29 -1.13 -1.19 19.07
N ARG A 30 -2.03 -2.17 18.96
CA ARG A 30 -2.66 -2.86 20.10
C ARG A 30 -1.75 -3.88 20.79
N GLY A 31 -0.53 -4.09 20.27
CA GLY A 31 0.40 -5.06 20.84
C GLY A 31 0.01 -6.52 20.54
N GLU A 32 -0.86 -6.76 19.56
CA GLU A 32 -1.20 -8.09 19.05
C GLU A 32 -0.05 -8.66 18.20
N ILE A 33 1.13 -8.73 18.81
CA ILE A 33 2.37 -9.21 18.20
C ILE A 33 2.34 -10.74 18.28
N GLY A 34 2.24 -11.40 17.13
CA GLY A 34 2.05 -12.85 17.03
C GLY A 34 2.03 -13.33 15.59
N SER A 35 1.33 -14.44 15.32
CA SER A 35 1.17 -14.92 13.94
C SER A 35 0.52 -13.84 13.07
N PRO A 36 1.05 -13.57 11.86
CA PRO A 36 0.43 -12.64 10.92
C PRO A 36 -1.01 -13.06 10.63
N ASP A 37 -1.92 -12.09 10.67
CA ASP A 37 -3.32 -12.29 10.34
C ASP A 37 -3.56 -12.15 8.83
N PRO A 38 -4.79 -12.40 8.33
CA PRO A 38 -5.07 -12.34 6.90
C PRO A 38 -4.74 -10.98 6.27
N ASP A 39 -5.04 -9.87 6.97
CA ASP A 39 -4.82 -8.52 6.47
C ASP A 39 -3.32 -8.19 6.43
N GLN A 40 -2.55 -8.52 7.48
CA GLN A 40 -1.10 -8.39 7.51
C GLN A 40 -0.42 -9.26 6.45
N LYS A 41 -0.89 -10.49 6.23
CA LYS A 41 -0.38 -11.37 5.17
C LYS A 41 -0.68 -10.82 3.79
N LYS A 42 -1.90 -10.33 3.57
CA LYS A 42 -2.31 -9.73 2.30
C LYS A 42 -1.43 -8.52 2.00
N LEU A 43 -1.29 -7.60 2.96
CA LEU A 43 -0.44 -6.42 2.79
C LEU A 43 1.02 -6.82 2.54
N GLY A 44 1.56 -7.73 3.34
CA GLY A 44 2.93 -8.22 3.19
C GLY A 44 3.20 -8.80 1.80
N GLN A 45 2.29 -9.64 1.30
CA GLN A 45 2.41 -10.21 -0.04
C GLN A 45 2.33 -9.13 -1.12
N LEU A 46 1.40 -8.18 -1.02
CA LEU A 46 1.27 -7.09 -1.98
C LEU A 46 2.53 -6.22 -2.04
N LEU A 47 3.16 -5.93 -0.90
CA LEU A 47 4.40 -5.16 -0.85
C LEU A 47 5.58 -5.90 -1.50
N VAL A 48 5.69 -7.22 -1.26
CA VAL A 48 6.71 -8.06 -1.92
C VAL A 48 6.46 -8.08 -3.42
N ASP A 49 5.22 -8.37 -3.85
CA ASP A 49 4.87 -8.45 -5.26
C ASP A 49 5.08 -7.11 -5.98
N ALA A 50 4.72 -5.99 -5.36
CA ALA A 50 4.94 -4.65 -5.91
C ALA A 50 6.43 -4.32 -6.03
N SER A 51 7.27 -4.84 -5.13
CA SER A 51 8.71 -4.63 -5.16
C SER A 51 9.45 -5.43 -6.25
N ASP A 52 8.92 -6.60 -6.63
CA ASP A 52 9.54 -7.52 -7.59
C ASP A 52 9.26 -7.14 -9.06
N GLN A 53 9.48 -5.86 -9.40
CA GLN A 53 9.14 -5.22 -10.67
C GLN A 53 9.40 -6.09 -11.91
N GLY A 54 8.38 -6.25 -12.76
CA GLY A 54 8.53 -6.81 -14.10
C GLY A 54 8.50 -8.34 -14.19
N LEU A 55 8.12 -9.05 -13.13
CA LEU A 55 7.79 -10.47 -13.23
C LEU A 55 6.40 -10.67 -13.85
N GLU A 56 6.27 -11.61 -14.80
CA GLU A 56 5.01 -11.97 -15.48
C GLU A 56 3.88 -12.41 -14.53
N SER A 57 4.21 -12.65 -13.25
CA SER A 57 3.32 -13.18 -12.23
C SER A 57 2.72 -12.11 -11.29
N GLN A 58 3.00 -10.82 -11.49
CA GLN A 58 2.43 -9.79 -10.62
C GLN A 58 0.91 -9.70 -10.77
N SER A 59 0.21 -9.71 -9.64
CA SER A 59 -1.22 -9.47 -9.61
C SER A 59 -1.54 -8.03 -10.05
N LEU A 60 -2.73 -7.81 -10.59
CA LEU A 60 -3.20 -6.45 -10.93
C LEU A 60 -3.18 -5.54 -9.70
N GLU A 61 -3.51 -6.08 -8.52
CA GLU A 61 -3.44 -5.34 -7.25
C GLU A 61 -2.00 -4.86 -6.96
N ALA A 62 -1.00 -5.73 -7.12
CA ALA A 62 0.40 -5.38 -6.90
C ALA A 62 0.91 -4.32 -7.91
N LEU A 63 0.48 -4.40 -9.17
CA LEU A 63 0.82 -3.41 -10.19
C LEU A 63 0.20 -2.04 -9.89
N THR A 64 -1.07 -2.00 -9.47
CA THR A 64 -1.72 -0.77 -9.05
C THR A 64 -1.02 -0.18 -7.83
N LEU A 65 -0.66 -1.02 -6.85
CA LEU A 65 0.06 -0.57 -5.66
C LEU A 65 1.47 -0.04 -5.99
N ASP A 66 2.25 -0.71 -6.84
CA ASP A 66 3.54 -0.20 -7.32
C ASP A 66 3.36 1.17 -7.99
N SER A 67 2.36 1.33 -8.86
CA SER A 67 2.08 2.61 -9.51
C SER A 67 1.75 3.73 -8.52
N LEU A 68 1.06 3.43 -7.43
CA LEU A 68 0.69 4.41 -6.40
C LEU A 68 1.87 4.75 -5.47
N LEU A 69 2.79 3.81 -5.27
CA LEU A 69 3.91 3.97 -4.33
C LEU A 69 5.18 4.54 -4.97
N ARG A 70 5.22 4.66 -6.30
CA ARG A 70 6.31 5.31 -7.01
C ARG A 70 6.51 6.75 -6.53
N SER A 71 7.76 7.16 -6.46
CA SER A 71 8.12 8.54 -6.17
C SER A 71 7.64 9.49 -7.28
N ASN A 72 7.70 10.80 -7.01
CA ASN A 72 7.47 11.82 -8.03
C ASN A 72 8.48 11.74 -9.21
N THR A 73 9.59 11.02 -9.05
CA THR A 73 10.58 10.74 -10.10
C THR A 73 10.28 9.44 -10.86
N GLY A 74 9.21 8.72 -10.50
CA GLY A 74 8.80 7.44 -11.07
C GLY A 74 9.57 6.24 -10.51
N GLU A 75 10.44 6.45 -9.52
CA GLU A 75 11.26 5.39 -8.93
C GLU A 75 10.46 4.59 -7.90
N PRO A 76 10.66 3.26 -7.81
CA PRO A 76 10.08 2.46 -6.74
C PRO A 76 10.48 2.98 -5.36
N LEU A 77 9.56 2.87 -4.41
CA LEU A 77 9.87 3.13 -3.02
C LEU A 77 10.86 2.06 -2.52
N ALA A 78 12.00 2.50 -2.00
CA ALA A 78 12.98 1.59 -1.42
C ALA A 78 12.44 0.93 -0.15
N GLY A 79 12.83 -0.33 0.09
CA GLY A 79 12.48 -1.07 1.31
C GLY A 79 11.08 -1.69 1.33
N LEU A 80 10.30 -1.61 0.24
CA LEU A 80 8.99 -2.27 0.16
C LEU A 80 9.08 -3.79 0.36
N LYS A 81 10.11 -4.41 -0.24
CA LYS A 81 10.36 -5.85 -0.12
C LYS A 81 10.60 -6.26 1.34
N ASP A 82 11.56 -5.59 1.98
CA ASP A 82 11.94 -5.85 3.37
C ASP A 82 10.74 -5.63 4.31
N LEU A 83 9.96 -4.58 4.08
CA LEU A 83 8.74 -4.31 4.84
C LEU A 83 7.70 -5.44 4.65
N GLY A 84 7.50 -5.89 3.42
CA GLY A 84 6.59 -6.99 3.10
C GLY A 84 7.00 -8.32 3.76
N GLU A 85 8.28 -8.68 3.68
CA GLU A 85 8.83 -9.88 4.32
C GLU A 85 8.73 -9.80 5.86
N CYS A 86 8.91 -8.62 6.45
CA CYS A 86 8.73 -8.42 7.89
C CYS A 86 7.28 -8.61 8.32
N LEU A 87 6.31 -8.10 7.55
CA LEU A 87 4.89 -8.36 7.80
C LEU A 87 4.56 -9.85 7.68
N LEU A 88 5.07 -10.53 6.67
CA LEU A 88 4.84 -11.96 6.47
C LEU A 88 5.49 -12.83 7.55
N SER A 89 6.60 -12.39 8.14
CA SER A 89 7.28 -13.11 9.21
C SER A 89 6.74 -12.80 10.61
N GLY A 90 5.94 -11.74 10.76
CA GLY A 90 5.44 -11.26 12.06
C GLY A 90 6.51 -10.59 12.93
N LYS A 91 7.72 -10.39 12.40
CA LYS A 91 8.83 -9.73 13.11
C LYS A 91 8.75 -8.20 12.95
N VAL A 92 7.64 -7.63 13.41
CA VAL A 92 7.42 -6.19 13.30
C VAL A 92 8.06 -5.48 14.50
N ASP A 93 8.89 -4.49 14.20
CA ASP A 93 9.55 -3.61 15.16
C ASP A 93 9.02 -2.16 15.00
N ILE A 94 9.49 -1.26 15.86
CA ILE A 94 9.05 0.14 15.85
C ILE A 94 9.45 0.92 14.58
N ASN A 95 10.50 0.49 13.88
CA ASN A 95 10.92 1.11 12.62
C ASN A 95 9.98 0.70 11.48
N TYR A 96 9.56 -0.56 11.45
CA TYR A 96 8.57 -1.04 10.47
C TYR A 96 7.19 -0.41 10.69
N HIS A 97 6.78 -0.18 11.94
CA HIS A 97 5.56 0.57 12.23
C HIS A 97 5.60 1.98 11.62
N LYS A 98 6.73 2.71 11.78
CA LYS A 98 6.91 4.02 11.16
C LYS A 98 6.93 3.98 9.62
N GLN A 99 7.48 2.91 9.04
CA GLN A 99 7.45 2.72 7.59
C GLN A 99 6.02 2.52 7.09
N LEU A 100 5.18 1.74 7.80
CA LEU A 100 3.76 1.61 7.51
C LEU A 100 3.02 2.95 7.62
N GLU A 101 3.26 3.72 8.68
CA GLU A 101 2.67 5.05 8.86
C GLU A 101 3.06 6.00 7.71
N THR A 102 4.33 5.95 7.29
CA THR A 102 4.82 6.74 6.15
C THR A 102 4.11 6.33 4.85
N LEU A 103 3.86 5.04 4.68
CA LEU A 103 3.17 4.49 3.51
C LEU A 103 1.68 4.88 3.51
N ALA A 104 1.02 4.83 4.67
CA ALA A 104 -0.35 5.33 4.87
C ALA A 104 -0.46 6.83 4.53
N GLN A 105 0.48 7.64 5.01
CA GLN A 105 0.52 9.08 4.71
C GLN A 105 0.67 9.36 3.21
N ARG A 106 1.46 8.56 2.48
CA ARG A 106 1.61 8.71 1.03
C ARG A 106 0.31 8.37 0.30
N LEU A 107 -0.34 7.26 0.65
CA LEU A 107 -1.62 6.91 0.04
C LEU A 107 -2.70 7.96 0.33
N GLU A 108 -2.69 8.56 1.52
CA GLU A 108 -3.60 9.65 1.84
C GLU A 108 -3.35 10.89 0.98
N GLN A 109 -2.09 11.22 0.69
CA GLN A 109 -1.73 12.31 -0.23
C GLN A 109 -2.25 12.04 -1.64
N GLU A 110 -2.10 10.80 -2.14
CA GLU A 110 -2.64 10.38 -3.43
C GLU A 110 -4.17 10.44 -3.45
N ARG A 111 -4.83 9.96 -2.38
CA ARG A 111 -6.29 10.04 -2.23
C ARG A 111 -6.79 11.48 -2.31
N VAL A 112 -6.15 12.40 -1.57
CA VAL A 112 -6.48 13.83 -1.61
C VAL A 112 -6.21 14.42 -3.00
N GLY A 113 -5.14 14.02 -3.67
CA GLY A 113 -4.83 14.42 -5.04
C GLY A 113 -5.93 14.04 -6.03
N ILE A 114 -6.36 12.78 -6.01
CA ILE A 114 -7.42 12.25 -6.87
C ILE A 114 -8.77 12.91 -6.52
N ALA A 115 -9.10 13.06 -5.24
CA ALA A 115 -10.33 13.72 -4.81
C ALA A 115 -10.41 15.17 -5.29
N ARG A 116 -9.31 15.93 -5.22
CA ARG A 116 -9.23 17.29 -5.78
C ARG A 116 -9.46 17.32 -7.28
N GLN A 117 -8.95 16.34 -8.03
CA GLN A 117 -9.19 16.25 -9.47
C GLN A 117 -10.64 15.88 -9.81
N LEU A 118 -11.28 15.06 -8.97
CA LEU A 118 -12.70 14.69 -9.11
C LEU A 118 -13.64 15.86 -8.81
N TRP A 119 -13.32 16.69 -7.81
CA TRP A 119 -14.19 17.78 -7.34
C TRP A 119 -13.82 19.17 -7.89
N GLY A 120 -12.62 19.33 -8.45
CA GLY A 120 -12.12 20.60 -9.02
C GLY A 120 -12.61 20.90 -10.44
N ARG A 121 -13.72 20.30 -10.87
CA ARG A 121 -14.37 20.55 -12.16
C ARG A 121 -15.76 21.15 -11.95
#